data_AF-A0A379FHS0-F1
#
_entry.id   AF-A0A379FHS0-F1
#
_cell.length_a   1.000
_cell.length_b   1.000
_cell.length_c   1.000
_cell.angle_alpha   90.00
_cell.angle_beta   90.00
_cell.angle_gamma   90.00
#
_symmetry.space_group_name_H-M   'P 1'
#
loop_
_entity.id
_entity.type
_entity.pdbx_description
1 polymer ?
#
loop_
_entity_poly.entity_id
_entity_poly.type
_entity_poly.pdbx_seq_one_letter_code
_entity_poly.pdbx_strand_id
1 'polypeptide(L)' 'MTIRIVDEAESHELNLTYRGKDRPTNVLSFPFEAPPEVELPLLGDLIICRQVG' A
#
# COMPACT_ATOMS: atom_id res chain seq x y z
N MET A 1 -5.18 0.89 -11.36
CA MET A 1 -4.81 1.54 -10.09
C MET A 1 -5.96 1.33 -9.13
N THR A 2 -5.68 0.76 -7.95
CA THR A 2 -6.69 0.56 -6.90
C THR A 2 -6.34 1.44 -5.71
N ILE A 3 -7.34 2.09 -5.12
CA ILE A 3 -7.17 2.83 -3.87
C ILE A 3 -7.99 2.13 -2.79
N ARG A 4 -7.34 1.77 -1.69
CA ARG A 4 -7.97 1.14 -0.53
C ARG A 4 -7.84 2.06 0.68
N ILE A 5 -8.96 2.32 1.33
CA ILE A 5 -9.00 3.05 2.60
C ILE A 5 -8.96 2.02 3.71
N VAL A 6 -8.01 2.16 4.62
CA VAL A 6 -7.79 1.24 5.74
C VAL A 6 -7.78 1.99 7.06
N ASP A 7 -7.93 1.25 8.16
CA ASP A 7 -7.77 1.79 9.51
C ASP A 7 -6.28 1.84 9.92
N GLU A 8 -6.04 2.34 11.12
CA GLU A 8 -4.68 2.49 11.67
C GLU A 8 -4.00 1.15 11.95
N ALA A 9 -4.76 0.13 12.38
CA ALA A 9 -4.23 -1.18 12.71
C ALA A 9 -3.71 -1.90 11.47
N GLU A 10 -4.50 -1.90 10.37
CA GLU A 10 -4.09 -2.48 9.10
C GLU A 10 -2.92 -1.66 8.49
N SER A 11 -2.94 -0.32 8.58
CA SER A 11 -1.81 0.51 8.14
C SER A 11 -0.52 0.17 8.89
N HIS A 12 -0.60 -0.01 10.21
CA HIS A 12 0.53 -0.40 11.05
C HIS A 12 1.10 -1.75 10.63
N GLU A 13 0.25 -2.78 10.52
CA GLU A 13 0.66 -4.12 10.12
C GLU A 13 1.34 -4.12 8.74
N LEU A 14 0.77 -3.39 7.77
CA LEU A 14 1.34 -3.27 6.43
C LEU A 14 2.68 -2.51 6.43
N ASN A 15 2.81 -1.43 7.20
CA ASN A 15 4.06 -0.66 7.28
C ASN A 15 5.17 -1.45 7.99
N LEU A 16 4.81 -2.25 8.99
CA LEU A 16 5.74 -3.17 9.64
C LEU A 16 6.16 -4.28 8.68
N THR A 17 5.22 -4.94 8.03
CA THR A 17 5.48 -6.10 7.16
C THR A 17 6.30 -5.73 5.93
N TYR A 18 5.93 -4.64 5.24
CA TYR A 18 6.52 -4.29 3.95
C TYR A 18 7.61 -3.22 4.02
N ARG A 19 7.66 -2.42 5.09
CA ARG A 19 8.70 -1.38 5.27
C ARG A 19 9.54 -1.56 6.54
N GLY A 20 9.25 -2.55 7.38
CA GLY A 20 9.95 -2.75 8.66
C GLY A 20 9.73 -1.64 9.67
N LYS A 21 8.67 -0.84 9.53
CA LYS A 21 8.39 0.32 10.38
C LYS A 21 7.23 0.00 11.32
N ASP A 22 7.55 -0.10 12.61
CA ASP A 22 6.60 -0.37 13.70
C ASP A 22 5.81 0.90 14.08
N ARG A 23 5.03 1.42 13.13
CA ARG A 23 4.11 2.56 13.30
C ARG A 23 3.14 2.66 12.11
N PRO A 24 1.93 3.19 12.26
CA PRO A 24 1.06 3.49 11.12
C PRO A 24 1.65 4.61 10.24
N THR A 25 1.14 4.71 9.02
CA THR A 25 1.47 5.79 8.08
C THR A 25 0.25 6.19 7.24
N ASN A 26 0.21 7.43 6.78
CA ASN A 26 -0.93 8.00 6.06
C ASN A 26 -1.09 7.33 4.69
N VAL A 27 0.02 6.96 4.05
CA VAL A 27 0.05 6.39 2.70
C VAL A 27 1.09 5.28 2.60
N LEU A 28 0.71 4.16 2.00
CA LEU A 28 1.59 3.11 1.50
C LEU A 28 1.29 2.84 0.03
N SER A 29 2.33 2.64 -0.77
CA SER A 29 2.23 2.36 -2.20
C SER A 29 2.86 1.01 -2.51
N PHE A 30 2.10 0.16 -3.20
CA PHE A 30 2.47 -1.19 -3.60
C PHE A 30 2.50 -1.23 -5.13
N PRO A 31 3.66 -1.01 -5.75
CA PRO A 31 3.77 -1.07 -7.20
C PRO A 31 3.47 -2.50 -7.67
N PHE A 32 2.74 -2.61 -8.77
CA PHE A 32 2.61 -3.87 -9.48
C PHE A 32 3.70 -3.92 -10.55
N GLU A 33 4.52 -4.97 -10.50
CA GLU A 33 5.43 -5.30 -11.59
C GLU A 33 4.78 -6.37 -12.46
N ALA A 34 4.41 -6.00 -13.68
CA ALA A 34 3.90 -6.95 -14.65
C ALA A 34 5.03 -7.92 -15.06
N PRO A 35 4.72 -9.21 -15.28
CA PRO A 35 5.67 -10.13 -15.89
C PRO A 35 6.19 -9.59 -17.23
N PRO A 36 7.45 -9.86 -17.60
CA PRO A 36 8.09 -9.29 -18.80
C PRO A 36 7.31 -9.51 -20.12
N GLU A 37 6.53 -10.58 -20.21
CA GLU A 37 5.80 -10.98 -21.40
C GLU A 37 4.37 -10.41 -21.47
N VAL A 38 3.97 -9.61 -20.47
CA VAL A 38 2.59 -9.15 -20.31
C VAL A 38 2.55 -7.62 -20.21
N GLU A 39 2.17 -6.96 -21.30
CA GLU A 39 1.87 -5.51 -21.29
C GLU A 39 0.49 -5.26 -20.67
N LEU A 40 0.47 -5.03 -19.36
CA LEU A 40 -0.73 -4.61 -18.63
C LEU A 40 -0.53 -3.18 -18.07
N PRO A 41 -1.47 -2.24 -18.32
CA PRO A 41 -1.42 -0.89 -17.76
C PRO A 41 -1.90 -0.87 -16.28
N LEU A 42 -1.40 -1.80 -15.45
CA LEU A 42 -1.77 -1.90 -14.03
C LEU A 42 -0.73 -1.18 -13.16
N LEU A 43 -1.11 0.00 -12.64
CA LEU A 43 -0.24 0.86 -11.82
C LEU A 43 -0.04 0.38 -10.35
N GLY A 44 -0.67 -0.72 -9.93
CA GLY A 44 -0.61 -1.22 -8.55
C GLY A 44 -1.64 -0.61 -7.60
N ASP A 45 -1.37 -0.78 -6.30
CA ASP A 45 -2.28 -0.44 -5.19
C ASP A 45 -1.75 0.71 -4.33
N LEU A 46 -2.68 1.59 -3.93
CA LEU A 46 -2.44 2.66 -2.97
C LEU A 46 -3.30 2.44 -1.73
N ILE A 47 -2.65 2.29 -0.58
CA ILE A 47 -3.31 2.15 0.73
C ILE A 47 -3.26 3.52 1.41
N ILE A 48 -4.42 4.03 1.81
CA ILE A 48 -4.57 5.31 2.50
C ILE A 48 -5.20 5.06 3.86
N CYS A 49 -4.52 5.47 4.93
CA CYS A 49 -5.07 5.48 6.28
C CYS A 49 -5.63 6.86 6.61
N ARG A 50 -6.95 6.95 6.83
CA ARG A 50 -7.64 8.22 7.09
C ARG A 50 -7.38 8.79 8.49
N GLN A 51 -6.83 8.01 9.41
CA GLN A 51 -6.79 8.30 10.85
C GLN A 51 -5.45 8.83 11.37
N VAL A 52 -4.46 9.03 10.50
CA VAL A 52 -3.15 9.54 10.94
C VAL A 52 -3.19 11.07 11.00
N GLY A 53 -3.74 11.58 12.10
CA GLY A 53 -3.75 12.99 12.50
C GLY A 53 -2.72 13.30 13.57
#